data_AF-A0A6N8BGB6-F1
#
_entry.id   AF-A0A6N8BGB6-F1
#
_cell.length_a   1.000
_cell.length_b   1.000
_cell.length_c   1.000
_cell.angle_alpha   90.00
_cell.angle_beta   90.00
_cell.angle_gamma   90.00
#
_symmetry.space_group_name_H-M   'P 1'
#
loop_
_entity.id
_entity.type
_entity.pdbx_description
1 polymer ?
#
loop_
_entity_poly.entity_id
_entity_poly.type
_entity_poly.pdbx_seq_one_letter_code
_entity_poly.pdbx_strand_id
1 'polypeptide(L)'
;MDFLHYPLGERKSKPRDHGLTMVIDKGMGLGETRDLLAVSAKYIDIIKLGFGTSAFYSPEILAEKIDIIRTEEIDIYPGGTFLEVA
;
A
#
# COMPACT_ATOMS: atom_id res chain seq x y z
N MET A 1 18.99 -20.43 -9.74
CA MET A 1 18.35 -20.02 -8.48
C MET A 1 17.36 -21.11 -8.07
N ASP A 2 17.85 -22.32 -7.80
CA ASP A 2 17.00 -23.54 -7.75
C ASP A 2 16.90 -24.16 -6.34
N PHE A 3 17.23 -23.40 -5.30
CA PHE A 3 17.29 -23.91 -3.93
C PHE A 3 16.31 -23.24 -2.96
N LEU A 4 15.56 -22.24 -3.43
CA LEU A 4 14.58 -21.49 -2.63
C LEU A 4 13.19 -21.67 -3.24
N HIS A 5 12.45 -22.64 -2.71
CA HIS A 5 11.04 -22.81 -3.01
C HIS A 5 10.21 -22.14 -1.91
N TYR A 6 9.14 -21.43 -2.30
CA TYR A 6 8.22 -20.85 -1.34
C TYR A 6 7.49 -21.97 -0.59
N PRO A 7 7.60 -22.06 0.75
CA PRO A 7 7.16 -23.24 1.49
C PRO A 7 5.64 -23.41 1.52
N LEU A 8 4.89 -22.36 1.17
CA LEU A 8 3.42 -22.35 1.20
C LEU A 8 2.78 -22.49 -0.19
N GLY A 9 3.55 -22.87 -1.22
CA GLY A 9 3.04 -23.06 -2.58
C GLY A 9 2.92 -21.77 -3.38
N GLU A 10 2.11 -21.78 -4.43
CA GLU A 10 1.97 -20.62 -5.32
C GLU A 10 0.98 -19.59 -4.75
N ARG A 11 1.41 -18.32 -4.68
CA ARG A 11 0.53 -17.19 -4.39
C ARG A 11 -0.09 -16.68 -5.69
N LYS A 12 -1.39 -16.40 -5.69
CA LYS A 12 -2.06 -15.75 -6.84
C LYS A 12 -1.37 -14.45 -7.23
N SER A 13 -1.35 -14.16 -8.53
CA SER A 13 -0.97 -12.84 -9.05
C SER A 13 -2.03 -11.80 -8.72
N LYS A 14 -1.68 -10.52 -8.87
CA LYS A 14 -2.67 -9.44 -8.86
C LYS A 14 -3.51 -9.47 -10.15
N PRO A 15 -4.74 -8.91 -10.13
CA PRO A 15 -5.50 -8.51 -8.93
C PRO A 15 -5.98 -9.73 -8.13
N ARG A 16 -5.98 -9.61 -6.79
CA ARG A 16 -6.35 -10.70 -5.87
C ARG A 16 -7.75 -10.49 -5.30
N ASP A 17 -8.43 -11.60 -5.05
CA ASP A 17 -9.76 -11.67 -4.42
C ASP A 17 -9.75 -12.39 -3.05
N HIS A 18 -8.65 -13.06 -2.69
CA HIS A 18 -8.39 -13.64 -1.37
C HIS A 18 -6.88 -13.65 -1.07
N GLY A 19 -6.52 -13.88 0.20
CA GLY A 19 -5.12 -13.81 0.64
C GLY A 19 -4.54 -12.39 0.48
N LEU A 20 -5.38 -11.38 0.68
CA LEU A 20 -5.03 -9.97 0.53
C LEU A 20 -4.07 -9.55 1.64
N THR A 21 -3.09 -8.74 1.27
CA THR A 21 -2.18 -8.07 2.20
C THR A 21 -2.48 -6.59 2.22
N MET A 22 -2.88 -6.09 3.39
CA MET A 22 -3.04 -4.66 3.64
C MET A 22 -1.88 -4.14 4.49
N VAL A 23 -1.28 -3.03 4.05
CA VAL A 23 -0.24 -2.30 4.78
C VAL A 23 -0.82 -1.01 5.34
N ILE A 24 -0.50 -0.71 6.61
CA ILE A 24 -0.83 0.58 7.20
C ILE A 24 0.33 1.56 7.03
N ASP A 25 0.08 2.65 6.31
CA ASP A 25 0.99 3.79 6.21
C ASP A 25 0.69 4.75 7.36
N LYS A 26 1.68 5.03 8.21
CA LYS A 26 1.53 5.89 9.39
C LYS A 26 2.14 7.29 9.22
N GLY A 27 2.54 7.68 8.01
CA GLY A 27 3.23 8.94 7.77
C GLY A 27 4.46 8.85 6.86
N MET A 28 4.57 7.82 6.01
CA MET A 28 5.77 7.62 5.18
C MET A 28 5.95 8.76 4.18
N GLY A 29 7.18 9.14 3.90
CA GLY A 29 7.49 10.08 2.82
C GLY A 29 7.29 9.45 1.43
N LEU A 30 7.35 10.27 0.38
CA LEU A 30 7.32 9.78 -1.00
C LEU A 30 8.54 8.89 -1.35
N GLY A 31 9.71 9.16 -0.75
CA GLY A 31 10.90 8.33 -0.90
C GLY A 31 10.70 6.92 -0.32
N GLU A 32 10.32 6.84 0.95
CA GLU A 32 10.02 5.57 1.62
C GLU A 32 8.90 4.79 0.93
N THR A 33 7.90 5.50 0.40
CA THR A 33 6.82 4.87 -0.39
C THR A 33 7.39 4.20 -1.64
N ARG A 34 8.26 4.88 -2.39
CA ARG A 34 8.91 4.30 -3.57
C ARG A 34 9.78 3.11 -3.23
N ASP A 35 10.56 3.21 -2.16
CA ASP A 35 11.43 2.14 -1.70
C ASP A 35 10.61 0.90 -1.29
N LEU A 36 9.50 1.10 -0.58
CA LEU A 36 8.55 0.05 -0.25
C LEU A 36 7.99 -0.64 -1.50
N LEU A 37 7.52 0.15 -2.47
CA LEU A 37 6.94 -0.39 -3.70
C LEU A 37 7.98 -1.17 -4.51
N ALA A 38 9.20 -0.65 -4.64
CA ALA A 38 10.29 -1.31 -5.37
C ALA A 38 10.59 -2.72 -4.86
N VAL A 39 10.47 -2.96 -3.55
CA VAL A 39 10.77 -4.27 -2.95
C VAL A 39 9.55 -5.15 -2.72
N SER A 40 8.35 -4.57 -2.59
CA SER A 40 7.19 -5.30 -2.05
C SER A 40 5.86 -5.06 -2.75
N ALA A 41 5.80 -4.24 -3.82
CA ALA A 41 4.56 -3.96 -4.55
C ALA A 41 3.80 -5.23 -4.99
N LYS A 42 4.52 -6.25 -5.47
CA LYS A 42 3.95 -7.56 -5.84
C LYS A 42 3.15 -8.21 -4.70
N TYR A 43 3.52 -7.92 -3.46
CA TYR A 43 2.96 -8.57 -2.28
C TYR A 43 1.82 -7.78 -1.62
N ILE A 44 1.77 -6.46 -1.81
CA ILE A 44 0.78 -5.57 -1.18
C ILE A 44 -0.43 -5.46 -2.09
N ASP A 45 -1.64 -5.56 -1.54
CA ASP A 45 -2.89 -5.41 -2.29
C ASP A 45 -3.57 -4.08 -1.95
N ILE A 46 -3.44 -3.63 -0.69
CA ILE A 46 -4.10 -2.42 -0.19
C ILE A 46 -3.15 -1.63 0.72
N ILE A 47 -3.16 -0.31 0.62
CA ILE A 47 -2.51 0.61 1.56
C ILE A 47 -3.58 1.46 2.25
N LYS A 48 -3.63 1.38 3.58
CA LYS A 48 -4.46 2.27 4.39
C LYS A 48 -3.61 3.43 4.92
N LEU A 49 -3.99 4.67 4.60
CA LEU A 49 -3.44 5.85 5.27
C LEU A 49 -3.99 5.87 6.70
N GLY A 50 -3.14 5.63 7.69
CA GLY A 50 -3.55 5.34 9.06
C GLY A 50 -4.32 6.48 9.69
N PHE A 51 -5.42 6.16 10.38
CA PHE A 51 -6.22 7.12 11.15
C PHE A 51 -6.57 8.37 10.32
N GLY A 52 -6.22 9.57 10.81
CA GLY A 52 -6.37 10.86 10.11
C GLY A 52 -5.11 11.36 9.41
N THR A 53 -4.10 10.51 9.18
CA THR A 53 -2.81 10.95 8.58
C THR A 53 -2.96 11.60 7.21
N SER A 54 -3.97 11.20 6.42
CA SER A 54 -4.28 11.83 5.13
C SER A 54 -4.53 13.33 5.22
N ALA A 55 -5.03 13.82 6.36
CA ALA A 55 -5.30 15.24 6.58
C ALA A 55 -4.04 16.09 6.82
N PHE A 56 -2.89 15.46 7.10
CA PHE A 56 -1.64 16.16 7.44
C PHE A 56 -0.65 16.24 6.26
N TYR A 57 -0.93 15.59 5.14
CA TYR A 57 -0.14 15.76 3.92
C TYR A 57 -0.55 17.03 3.18
N SER A 58 0.39 17.67 2.48
CA SER A 58 -0.02 18.66 1.48
C SER A 58 -0.81 17.97 0.36
N PRO A 59 -1.78 18.66 -0.28
CA PRO A 59 -2.56 18.07 -1.37
C PRO A 59 -1.70 17.49 -2.49
N GLU A 60 -0.59 18.14 -2.82
CA GLU A 60 0.35 17.72 -3.87
C GLU A 60 1.05 16.42 -3.50
N ILE A 61 1.56 16.33 -2.26
CA ILE A 61 2.22 15.12 -1.76
C ILE A 61 1.24 13.94 -1.68
N LEU A 62 0.01 14.19 -1.23
CA LEU A 62 -1.01 13.15 -1.14
C LEU A 62 -1.41 12.63 -2.53
N ALA A 63 -1.63 13.52 -3.49
CA ALA A 63 -1.95 13.14 -4.87
C ALA A 63 -0.83 12.31 -5.50
N GLU A 64 0.42 12.77 -5.39
CA GLU A 64 1.58 12.05 -5.92
C GLU A 64 1.73 10.67 -5.27
N LYS A 65 1.55 10.58 -3.95
CA LYS A 65 1.57 9.30 -3.22
C LYS A 65 0.49 8.34 -3.75
N ILE A 66 -0.74 8.82 -3.94
CA ILE A 66 -1.85 8.02 -4.45
C ILE A 66 -1.52 7.50 -5.85
N ASP A 67 -0.98 8.36 -6.72
CA ASP A 67 -0.65 7.99 -8.10
C ASP A 67 0.41 6.90 -8.16
N ILE A 68 1.54 7.04 -7.44
CA ILE A 68 2.62 6.03 -7.45
C ILE A 68 2.18 4.69 -6.85
N ILE A 69 1.24 4.69 -5.90
CA ILE A 69 0.72 3.46 -5.30
C ILE A 69 -0.22 2.76 -6.29
N ARG A 70 -1.10 3.53 -6.96
CA ARG A 70 -2.07 2.97 -7.90
C ARG A 70 -1.44 2.43 -9.17
N THR A 71 -0.28 2.93 -9.60
CA THR A 71 0.46 2.37 -10.75
C THR A 71 0.92 0.93 -10.52
N GLU A 72 1.00 0.50 -9.25
CA GLU A 72 1.41 -0.86 -8.85
C GLU A 72 0.21 -1.80 -8.62
N GLU A 73 -1.00 -1.43 -9.08
CA GLU A 73 -2.25 -2.16 -8.82
C GLU A 73 -2.48 -2.37 -7.32
N ILE A 74 -2.36 -1.30 -6.53
CA ILE A 74 -2.62 -1.28 -5.09
C ILE A 74 -3.73 -0.29 -4.81
N ASP A 75 -4.76 -0.74 -4.09
CA ASP A 75 -5.82 0.15 -3.61
C ASP A 75 -5.32 1.00 -2.45
N ILE A 76 -5.78 2.25 -2.37
CA ILE A 76 -5.41 3.18 -1.30
C ILE A 76 -6.63 3.91 -0.76
N TYR A 77 -6.73 4.03 0.56
CA TYR A 77 -7.88 4.67 1.21
C TYR A 77 -7.50 5.32 2.56
N PRO A 78 -8.23 6.37 3.00
CA PRO A 78 -8.04 6.98 4.31
C PRO A 78 -8.50 6.06 5.45
N GLY A 79 -7.99 6.28 6.66
CA GLY A 79 -8.38 5.50 7.83
C GLY A 79 -9.84 5.75 8.22
N GLY A 80 -10.54 4.70 8.65
CA GLY A 80 -11.92 4.81 9.12
C GLY A 80 -12.11 5.84 10.25
N THR A 81 -11.13 5.96 11.15
CA THR A 81 -11.15 6.99 12.20
C THR A 81 -11.19 8.41 11.66
N PHE A 82 -10.68 8.66 10.46
CA PHE A 82 -10.84 9.97 9.81
C PHE A 82 -12.29 10.21 9.39
N LEU A 83 -12.95 9.18 8.84
CA LEU A 83 -14.37 9.24 8.50
C LEU A 83 -15.25 9.43 9.75
N GLU A 84 -14.86 8.88 10.90
CA GLU A 84 -15.61 9.04 12.16
C GLU A 84 -15.62 10.49 12.68
N VAL A 85 -14.61 11.30 12.33
CA VAL A 85 -14.46 12.69 12.83
C VAL A 85 -14.76 13.77 11.78
N ALA A 86 -14.93 13.40 10.51
CA ALA A 86 -15.19 14.31 9.39
C ALA A 86 -16.69 14.57 9.19
#